data_AF-A0A0L7LIQ3-F1
#
_entry.id   AF-A0A0L7LIQ3-F1
#
_cell.length_a   1.000
_cell.length_b   1.000
_cell.length_c   1.000
_cell.angle_alpha   90.00
_cell.angle_beta   90.00
_cell.angle_gamma   90.00
#
_symmetry.space_group_name_H-M   'P 1'
#
loop_
_entity.id
_entity.type
_entity.pdbx_description
1 polymer ?
#
loop_
_entity_poly.entity_id
_entity_poly.type
_entity_poly.pdbx_seq_one_letter_code
_entity_poly.pdbx_strand_id
1 'polypeptide(L)'
;MGPDYRLLVTQARKMAQQYYLMYHEPIPTAQLVQRVATVMQEYTQSGGVRPFGVSLLICGWEDDRPYLFQCDPSGAYFAAVPPPWILSVIVNNVTCDSTKCAYNLDVKGDFDDWSLTFAPAESGLCLPDFYVGKNGIIDVPVSEKRLFFCAKSAGEWTHQGGRLYLDAGDVSARSAEW
;
A
#
# COMPACT_ATOMS: atom_id res chain seq x y z
N MET A 1 3.38 20.59 30.34
CA MET A 1 2.07 19.94 30.11
C MET A 1 2.25 18.94 28.99
N GLY A 2 2.07 17.64 29.27
CA GLY A 2 2.30 16.59 28.28
C GLY A 2 1.12 16.46 27.33
N PRO A 3 1.31 16.45 26.01
CA PRO A 3 0.24 16.36 25.01
C PRO A 3 -0.53 15.02 25.09
N ASP A 4 -1.86 15.08 24.92
CA ASP A 4 -2.82 13.97 25.01
C ASP A 4 -2.43 12.72 24.21
N TYR A 5 -1.68 12.88 23.11
CA TYR A 5 -1.19 11.77 22.30
C TYR A 5 -0.32 10.78 23.09
N ARG A 6 0.38 11.22 24.15
CA ARG A 6 1.31 10.35 24.89
C ARG A 6 0.58 9.20 25.58
N LEU A 7 -0.63 9.45 26.08
CA LEU A 7 -1.44 8.41 26.71
C LEU A 7 -1.86 7.38 25.66
N LEU A 8 -2.37 7.86 24.52
CA LEU A 8 -2.81 7.02 23.39
C LEU A 8 -1.66 6.17 22.84
N VAL A 9 -0.48 6.76 22.62
CA VAL A 9 0.72 6.03 22.14
C VAL A 9 1.18 4.99 23.16
N THR A 10 1.15 5.31 24.45
CA THR A 10 1.54 4.36 25.50
C THR A 10 0.57 3.19 25.57
N GLN A 11 -0.74 3.45 25.48
CA GLN A 11 -1.75 2.41 25.39
C GLN A 11 -1.60 1.57 24.12
N ALA A 12 -1.41 2.19 22.96
CA ALA A 12 -1.18 1.49 21.69
C ALA A 12 0.02 0.54 21.77
N ARG A 13 1.15 1.00 22.32
CA ARG A 13 2.33 0.15 22.55
C ARG A 13 2.02 -1.03 23.47
N LYS A 14 1.29 -0.80 24.56
CA LYS A 14 0.88 -1.87 25.48
C LYS A 14 -0.01 -2.89 24.79
N MET A 15 -0.98 -2.44 23.99
CA MET A 15 -1.88 -3.30 23.22
C MET A 15 -1.12 -4.14 22.20
N ALA A 16 -0.16 -3.54 21.47
CA ALA A 16 0.68 -4.27 20.52
C ALA A 16 1.52 -5.36 21.20
N GLN A 17 2.14 -5.05 22.35
CA GLN A 17 2.91 -6.03 23.12
C GLN A 17 2.03 -7.15 23.69
N GLN A 18 0.83 -6.81 24.20
CA GLN A 18 -0.13 -7.81 24.67
C GLN A 18 -0.58 -8.75 23.55
N TYR A 19 -0.83 -8.22 22.35
CA TYR A 19 -1.17 -9.02 21.18
C TYR A 19 -0.04 -9.97 20.81
N TYR A 20 1.19 -9.46 20.72
CA TYR A 20 2.36 -10.28 20.41
C TYR A 20 2.62 -11.39 21.44
N LEU A 21 2.40 -11.12 22.73
CA LEU A 21 2.52 -12.12 23.79
C LEU A 21 1.46 -13.23 23.68
N MET A 22 0.28 -12.93 23.13
CA MET A 22 -0.83 -13.88 23.02
C MET A 22 -0.78 -14.70 21.74
N TYR A 23 -0.45 -14.06 20.61
CA TYR A 23 -0.54 -14.66 19.28
C TYR A 23 0.82 -14.91 18.62
N HIS A 24 1.91 -14.43 19.22
CA HIS A 24 3.28 -14.54 18.68
C HIS A 24 3.49 -13.92 17.30
N GLU A 25 2.59 -13.02 16.88
CA GLU A 25 2.65 -12.29 15.61
C GLU A 25 2.43 -10.78 15.88
N PRO A 26 2.95 -9.88 15.03
CA PRO A 26 2.66 -8.45 15.16
C PRO A 26 1.17 -8.17 14.95
N ILE A 27 0.61 -7.20 15.69
CA ILE A 27 -0.80 -6.84 15.56
C ILE A 27 -1.07 -6.22 14.17
N PRO A 28 -2.12 -6.66 13.45
CA PRO A 28 -2.55 -6.01 12.21
C PRO A 28 -2.88 -4.54 12.41
N THR A 29 -2.52 -3.71 11.44
CA THR A 29 -2.61 -2.24 11.58
C THR A 29 -4.05 -1.79 11.83
N ALA A 30 -5.00 -2.36 11.08
CA ALA A 30 -6.43 -2.07 11.23
C ALA A 30 -6.96 -2.41 12.63
N GLN A 31 -6.48 -3.52 13.21
CA GLN A 31 -6.91 -3.96 14.53
C GLN A 31 -6.35 -3.07 15.64
N LEU A 32 -5.10 -2.61 15.51
CA LEU A 32 -4.52 -1.63 16.44
C LEU A 32 -5.29 -0.31 16.42
N VAL A 33 -5.62 0.19 15.23
CA VAL A 33 -6.40 1.42 15.03
C VAL A 33 -7.77 1.30 15.68
N GLN A 34 -8.48 0.20 15.43
CA GLN A 34 -9.79 -0.04 16.04
C GLN A 34 -9.73 0.02 17.57
N ARG A 35 -8.74 -0.63 18.19
CA ARG A 35 -8.58 -0.61 19.65
C ARG A 35 -8.27 0.79 20.19
N VAL A 36 -7.40 1.54 19.52
CA VAL A 36 -7.10 2.93 19.90
C VAL A 36 -8.35 3.80 19.76
N ALA A 37 -9.11 3.63 18.68
CA ALA A 37 -10.35 4.35 18.44
C ALA A 37 -11.41 4.05 19.52
N THR A 38 -11.53 2.79 19.95
CA THR A 38 -12.39 2.39 21.07
C THR A 38 -12.00 3.12 22.36
N VAL A 39 -10.70 3.20 22.67
CA VAL A 39 -10.24 3.98 23.84
C VAL A 39 -10.60 5.46 23.70
N MET A 40 -10.44 6.06 22.52
CA MET A 40 -10.84 7.45 22.30
C MET A 40 -12.36 7.63 22.48
N GLN A 41 -13.17 6.69 21.96
CA GLN A 41 -14.62 6.69 22.09
C GLN A 41 -15.08 6.55 23.56
N GLU A 42 -14.45 5.70 24.36
CA GLU A 42 -14.79 5.54 25.79
C GLU A 42 -14.68 6.86 26.57
N TYR A 43 -13.70 7.70 26.23
CA TYR A 43 -13.51 9.02 26.85
C TYR A 43 -14.56 10.05 26.40
N THR A 44 -15.36 9.75 25.37
CA THR A 44 -16.51 10.59 24.96
C THR A 44 -17.79 10.26 25.72
N GLN A 45 -17.91 9.03 26.22
CA GLN A 45 -19.13 8.53 26.88
C GLN A 45 -18.98 8.41 28.41
N SER A 46 -17.74 8.43 28.91
CA SER A 46 -17.45 8.35 30.33
C SER A 46 -17.66 9.71 31.03
N GLY A 47 -18.45 9.71 32.09
CA GLY A 47 -18.65 10.90 32.91
C GLY A 47 -17.38 11.30 33.67
N GLY A 48 -17.11 12.60 33.78
CA GLY A 48 -15.96 13.11 34.54
C GLY A 48 -14.61 13.08 33.80
N VAL A 49 -14.59 12.64 32.55
CA VAL A 49 -13.43 12.76 31.65
C VAL A 49 -13.79 13.63 30.45
N ARG A 50 -12.75 14.15 29.78
CA ARG A 50 -12.90 14.90 28.52
C ARG A 50 -12.45 14.03 27.34
N PRO A 51 -13.03 14.22 26.14
CA PRO A 51 -12.47 13.67 24.92
C PRO A 51 -11.01 14.10 24.72
N PHE A 52 -10.27 13.28 23.97
CA PHE A 52 -8.91 13.60 23.57
C PHE A 52 -8.90 14.84 22.65
N GLY A 53 -7.94 15.74 22.83
CA GLY A 53 -7.81 16.94 21.99
C GLY A 53 -6.92 16.72 20.76
N VAL A 54 -6.79 15.48 20.28
CA VAL A 54 -5.85 15.09 19.21
C VAL A 54 -6.50 14.11 18.24
N SER A 55 -6.23 14.27 16.95
CA SER A 55 -6.41 13.21 15.94
C SER A 55 -5.08 12.48 15.74
N LEU A 56 -5.13 11.20 15.40
CA LEU A 56 -3.96 10.37 15.14
C LEU A 56 -3.94 9.96 13.67
N LEU A 57 -2.76 10.03 13.07
CA LEU A 57 -2.43 9.30 11.86
C LEU A 57 -1.63 8.07 12.27
N ILE A 58 -2.15 6.89 11.97
CA ILE A 58 -1.56 5.61 12.32
C ILE A 58 -1.20 4.93 11.01
N CYS A 59 0.10 4.76 10.79
CA CYS A 59 0.61 3.99 9.66
C CYS A 59 1.10 2.63 10.12
N GLY A 60 1.04 1.67 9.20
CA GLY A 60 1.60 0.34 9.41
C GLY A 60 2.07 -0.26 8.10
N TRP A 61 2.87 -1.31 8.22
CA TRP A 61 3.42 -2.04 7.10
C TRP A 61 3.14 -3.52 7.34
N GLU A 62 2.30 -4.09 6.51
CA GLU A 62 1.82 -5.46 6.62
C GLU A 62 1.77 -6.04 5.21
N ASP A 63 2.29 -7.26 5.01
CA ASP A 63 2.31 -7.92 3.70
C ASP A 63 2.85 -7.02 2.57
N ASP A 64 4.01 -6.39 2.79
CA ASP A 64 4.63 -5.44 1.84
C ASP A 64 3.71 -4.30 1.34
N ARG A 65 2.61 -4.05 2.06
CA ARG A 65 1.63 -3.00 1.78
C ARG A 65 1.61 -1.99 2.92
N PRO A 66 1.79 -0.69 2.62
CA PRO A 66 1.61 0.33 3.62
C PRO A 66 0.12 0.62 3.82
N TYR A 67 -0.27 0.68 5.08
CA TYR A 67 -1.59 1.08 5.52
C TYR A 67 -1.51 2.44 6.21
N LEU A 68 -2.51 3.29 5.99
CA LEU A 68 -2.64 4.57 6.66
C LEU A 68 -4.09 4.71 7.15
N PHE A 69 -4.23 5.00 8.44
CA PHE A 69 -5.52 5.27 9.06
C PHE A 69 -5.49 6.63 9.73
N GLN A 70 -6.59 7.36 9.62
CA GLN A 70 -6.85 8.50 10.46
C GLN A 70 -7.86 8.10 11.54
N CYS A 71 -7.56 8.48 12.78
CA CYS A 71 -8.43 8.29 13.92
C CYS A 71 -8.73 9.65 14.55
N ASP A 72 -10.01 9.98 14.64
CA ASP A 72 -10.49 11.23 15.21
C ASP A 72 -10.84 11.07 16.69
N PRO A 73 -10.84 12.17 17.47
CA PRO A 73 -11.10 12.11 18.90
C PRO A 73 -12.53 11.73 19.29
N SER A 74 -13.44 11.63 18.31
CA SER A 74 -14.76 11.01 18.48
C SER A 74 -14.71 9.48 18.62
N GLY A 75 -13.57 8.86 18.33
CA GLY A 75 -13.42 7.42 18.17
C GLY A 75 -13.82 6.92 16.77
N ALA A 76 -14.16 7.82 15.84
CA ALA A 76 -14.27 7.47 14.44
C ALA A 76 -12.87 7.23 13.85
N TYR A 77 -12.71 6.18 13.05
CA TYR A 77 -11.49 5.92 12.30
C TYR A 77 -11.84 5.54 10.87
N PHE A 78 -10.98 5.92 9.95
CA PHE A 78 -11.12 5.61 8.53
C PHE A 78 -9.76 5.23 7.96
N ALA A 79 -9.77 4.23 7.09
CA ALA A 79 -8.63 3.97 6.23
C ALA A 79 -8.51 5.16 5.29
N ALA A 80 -7.37 5.84 5.30
CA ALA A 80 -7.02 6.70 4.18
C ALA A 80 -6.91 5.77 2.97
N VAL A 81 -7.50 6.17 1.83
CA VAL A 81 -7.52 5.34 0.62
C VAL A 81 -6.07 4.91 0.34
N PRO A 82 -5.75 3.61 0.43
CA PRO A 82 -4.40 3.17 0.16
C PRO A 82 -4.04 3.57 -1.27
N PRO A 83 -2.76 3.87 -1.56
CA PRO A 83 -2.30 3.97 -2.94
C PRO A 83 -2.83 2.78 -3.74
N PRO A 84 -3.19 2.95 -5.02
CA PRO A 84 -3.62 1.83 -5.83
C PRO A 84 -2.52 0.77 -5.80
N TRP A 85 -2.85 -0.46 -5.39
CA TRP A 85 -1.86 -1.53 -5.22
C TRP A 85 -2.04 -2.60 -6.27
N ILE A 86 -0.96 -2.91 -6.99
CA ILE A 86 -0.83 -4.17 -7.72
C ILE A 86 -0.50 -5.26 -6.71
N LEU A 87 -1.42 -6.20 -6.55
CA LEU A 87 -1.32 -7.34 -5.63
C LEU A 87 -0.60 -8.53 -6.25
N SER A 88 -0.72 -8.71 -7.56
CA SER A 88 -0.12 -9.82 -8.28
C SER A 88 0.14 -9.45 -9.74
N VAL A 89 1.26 -9.92 -10.27
CA VAL A 89 1.60 -9.85 -11.69
C VAL A 89 1.99 -11.26 -12.13
N ILE A 90 1.27 -11.79 -13.11
CA ILE A 90 1.60 -13.06 -13.76
C ILE A 90 1.99 -12.73 -15.20
N VAL A 91 3.17 -13.18 -15.61
CA VAL A 91 3.58 -13.07 -17.01
C VAL A 91 3.22 -14.36 -17.73
N ASN A 92 2.21 -14.31 -18.60
CA ASN A 92 1.70 -15.47 -19.32
C ASN A 92 2.61 -15.86 -20.49
N ASN A 93 2.99 -14.87 -21.30
CA ASN A 93 3.96 -15.04 -22.38
C ASN A 93 4.67 -13.72 -22.68
N VAL A 94 5.84 -13.82 -23.32
CA VAL A 94 6.58 -12.67 -23.85
C VAL A 94 7.05 -13.00 -25.25
N THR A 95 6.78 -12.10 -26.20
CA THR A 95 7.24 -12.22 -27.58
C THR A 95 8.02 -10.97 -27.97
N CYS A 96 9.30 -11.15 -28.27
CA CYS A 96 10.20 -10.06 -28.64
C CYS A 96 10.62 -10.14 -30.10
N ASP A 97 10.65 -8.98 -30.75
CA ASP A 97 11.28 -8.72 -32.03
C ASP A 97 12.50 -7.80 -31.81
N SER A 98 13.26 -7.50 -32.87
CA SER A 98 14.45 -6.64 -32.86
C SER A 98 14.23 -5.22 -32.33
N THR A 99 12.98 -4.77 -32.22
CA THR A 99 12.64 -3.39 -31.79
C THR A 99 11.70 -3.31 -30.60
N LYS A 100 10.87 -4.33 -30.34
CA LYS A 100 9.86 -4.32 -29.27
C LYS A 100 9.62 -5.70 -28.67
N CYS A 101 9.24 -5.73 -27.41
CA CYS A 101 8.75 -6.89 -26.67
C CYS A 101 7.29 -6.69 -26.30
N ALA A 102 6.44 -7.65 -26.66
CA ALA A 102 5.05 -7.72 -26.24
C ALA A 102 4.96 -8.64 -25.01
N TYR A 103 4.47 -8.07 -23.90
CA TYR A 103 4.27 -8.78 -22.63
C TYR A 103 2.78 -9.05 -22.44
N ASN A 104 2.39 -10.32 -22.29
CA ASN A 104 1.05 -10.70 -21.87
C ASN A 104 1.03 -10.85 -20.35
N LEU A 105 0.45 -9.87 -19.67
CA LEU A 105 0.47 -9.75 -18.22
C LEU A 105 -0.95 -9.87 -17.66
N ASP A 106 -1.16 -10.76 -16.70
CA ASP A 106 -2.33 -10.75 -15.84
C ASP A 106 -1.97 -10.04 -14.53
N VAL A 107 -2.47 -8.80 -14.39
CA VAL A 107 -2.19 -7.92 -13.26
C VAL A 107 -3.45 -7.77 -12.43
N LYS A 108 -3.36 -8.13 -11.15
CA LYS A 108 -4.47 -8.03 -10.20
C LYS A 108 -4.16 -6.98 -9.14
N GLY A 109 -5.17 -6.21 -8.78
CA GLY A 109 -5.04 -5.23 -7.71
C GLY A 109 -6.27 -4.33 -7.57
N ASP A 110 -6.13 -3.33 -6.71
CA ASP A 110 -7.17 -2.35 -6.39
C ASP A 110 -6.82 -1.01 -7.03
N PHE A 111 -7.12 -0.88 -8.33
CA PHE A 111 -6.80 0.28 -9.16
C PHE A 111 -7.73 0.35 -10.38
N ASP A 112 -7.87 1.53 -10.96
CA ASP A 112 -8.69 1.76 -12.16
C ASP A 112 -7.93 1.36 -13.43
N ASP A 113 -6.70 1.85 -13.56
CA ASP A 113 -5.81 1.62 -14.69
C ASP A 113 -4.40 1.28 -14.16
N TRP A 114 -3.58 0.63 -14.98
CA TRP A 114 -2.15 0.44 -14.70
C TRP A 114 -1.31 0.64 -15.96
N SER A 115 -0.01 0.86 -15.77
CA SER A 115 0.95 1.11 -16.85
C SER A 115 2.37 0.70 -16.44
N LEU A 116 3.27 0.65 -17.42
CA LEU A 116 4.71 0.51 -17.19
C LEU A 116 5.44 1.84 -17.46
N THR A 117 6.56 2.03 -16.79
CA THR A 117 7.46 3.17 -17.00
C THR A 117 8.93 2.76 -16.87
N PHE A 118 9.82 3.49 -17.54
CA PHE A 118 11.26 3.40 -17.26
C PHE A 118 11.71 4.32 -16.12
N ALA A 119 10.85 5.21 -15.65
CA ALA A 119 11.17 6.13 -14.57
C ALA A 119 11.24 5.38 -13.23
N PRO A 120 12.33 5.57 -12.44
CA PRO A 120 12.47 4.91 -11.16
C PRO A 120 11.53 5.49 -10.09
N ALA A 121 11.29 4.69 -9.05
CA ALA A 121 10.44 5.01 -7.90
C ALA A 121 11.06 6.06 -6.95
N GLU A 122 11.18 7.32 -7.36
CA GLU A 122 11.79 8.36 -6.50
C GLU A 122 10.78 9.08 -5.59
N SER A 123 9.53 9.29 -6.02
CA SER A 123 8.61 10.23 -5.35
C SER A 123 7.17 9.73 -5.15
N GLY A 124 6.90 8.44 -5.36
CA GLY A 124 5.56 7.85 -5.21
C GLY A 124 4.57 8.24 -6.32
N LEU A 125 4.77 9.36 -7.01
CA LEU A 125 4.09 9.70 -8.26
C LEU A 125 4.73 8.95 -9.43
N CYS A 126 3.90 8.52 -10.38
CA CYS A 126 4.37 7.88 -11.59
C CYS A 126 3.94 8.62 -12.86
N LEU A 127 4.84 8.69 -13.83
CA LEU A 127 4.54 9.07 -15.20
C LEU A 127 4.29 7.80 -16.04
N PRO A 128 3.05 7.56 -16.51
CA PRO A 128 2.73 6.38 -17.30
C PRO A 128 3.32 6.49 -18.72
N ASP A 129 4.19 5.54 -19.12
CA ASP A 129 4.78 5.52 -20.47
C ASP A 129 4.09 4.50 -21.38
N PHE A 130 3.74 3.33 -20.85
CA PHE A 130 3.19 2.21 -21.62
C PHE A 130 1.84 1.76 -21.06
N TYR A 131 0.78 1.96 -21.84
CA TYR A 131 -0.59 1.60 -21.46
C TYR A 131 -0.97 0.18 -21.90
N VAL A 132 -1.91 -0.41 -21.19
CA VAL A 132 -2.44 -1.76 -21.44
C VAL A 132 -3.28 -1.80 -22.71
N GLY A 133 -2.95 -2.69 -23.63
CA GLY A 133 -3.78 -2.98 -24.80
C GLY A 133 -5.07 -3.74 -24.45
N LYS A 134 -5.99 -3.89 -25.42
CA LYS A 134 -7.36 -4.43 -25.22
C LYS A 134 -7.45 -5.83 -24.58
N ASN A 135 -6.35 -6.59 -24.51
CA ASN A 135 -6.31 -7.97 -23.99
C ASN A 135 -5.23 -8.18 -22.90
N GLY A 136 -4.77 -7.13 -22.21
CA GLY A 136 -3.69 -7.27 -21.21
C GLY A 136 -2.28 -7.42 -21.81
N ILE A 137 -2.14 -7.15 -23.12
CA ILE A 137 -0.85 -7.15 -23.81
C ILE A 137 -0.28 -5.73 -23.80
N ILE A 138 0.98 -5.59 -23.40
CA ILE A 138 1.73 -4.33 -23.45
C ILE A 138 2.92 -4.48 -24.41
N ASP A 139 3.01 -3.58 -25.37
CA ASP A 139 4.18 -3.44 -26.25
C ASP A 139 5.17 -2.44 -25.64
N VAL A 140 6.41 -2.89 -25.41
CA VAL A 140 7.49 -2.07 -24.84
C VAL A 140 8.73 -2.13 -25.76
N PRO A 141 9.44 -1.02 -26.02
CA PRO A 141 10.67 -1.05 -26.80
C PRO A 141 11.76 -1.87 -26.09
N VAL A 142 12.57 -2.59 -26.87
CA VAL A 142 13.73 -3.33 -26.33
C VAL A 142 14.70 -2.34 -25.69
N SER A 143 15.02 -2.56 -24.41
CA SER A 143 15.84 -1.67 -23.59
C SER A 143 16.50 -2.48 -22.48
N GLU A 144 17.71 -2.08 -22.06
CA GLU A 144 18.40 -2.66 -20.90
C GLU A 144 17.90 -2.10 -19.56
N LYS A 145 16.95 -1.15 -19.60
CA LYS A 145 16.39 -0.52 -18.40
C LYS A 145 15.28 -1.39 -17.81
N ARG A 146 15.19 -1.37 -16.48
CA ARG A 146 14.07 -1.97 -15.74
C ARG A 146 12.77 -1.22 -16.04
N LEU A 147 11.69 -1.98 -16.16
CA LEU A 147 10.34 -1.46 -16.30
C LEU A 147 9.63 -1.55 -14.96
N PHE A 148 9.21 -0.41 -14.45
CA PHE A 148 8.47 -0.33 -13.21
C PHE A 148 6.98 -0.23 -13.44
N PHE A 149 6.21 -0.68 -12.45
CA PHE A 149 4.76 -0.65 -12.51
C PHE A 149 4.18 0.59 -11.86
N CYS A 150 3.12 1.07 -12.49
CA CYS A 150 2.34 2.20 -12.02
C CYS A 150 0.87 1.86 -12.06
N ALA A 151 0.15 2.34 -11.05
CA ALA A 151 -1.27 2.12 -10.95
C ALA A 151 -1.96 3.47 -10.75
N LYS A 152 -3.20 3.56 -11.22
CA LYS A 152 -4.00 4.78 -11.17
C LYS A 152 -5.23 4.52 -10.32
N SER A 153 -5.51 5.46 -9.43
CA SER A 153 -6.76 5.49 -8.68
C SER A 153 -7.16 6.93 -8.44
N ALA A 154 -8.46 7.21 -8.53
CA ALA A 154 -9.01 8.55 -8.35
C ALA A 154 -8.34 9.64 -9.22
N GLY A 155 -7.83 9.25 -10.39
CA GLY A 155 -7.20 10.16 -11.36
C GLY A 155 -5.70 10.40 -11.17
N GLU A 156 -5.08 9.86 -10.12
CA GLU A 156 -3.66 10.04 -9.82
C GLU A 156 -2.86 8.75 -10.08
N TRP A 157 -1.67 8.90 -10.67
CA TRP A 157 -0.77 7.78 -10.96
C TRP A 157 0.28 7.63 -9.87
N THR A 158 0.35 6.45 -9.27
CA THR A 158 1.33 6.14 -8.23
C THR A 158 2.22 4.97 -8.61
N HIS A 159 3.48 5.06 -8.17
CA HIS A 159 4.49 4.06 -8.41
C HIS A 159 4.34 2.88 -7.43
N GLN A 160 4.45 1.64 -7.92
CA GLN A 160 4.33 0.41 -7.12
C GLN A 160 5.63 -0.01 -6.40
N GLY A 161 6.49 0.98 -6.09
CA GLY A 161 7.81 0.76 -5.49
C GLY A 161 8.88 0.16 -6.42
N GLY A 162 10.13 0.13 -5.96
CA GLY A 162 11.29 -0.30 -6.77
C GLY A 162 11.53 -1.82 -6.80
N ARG A 163 10.71 -2.63 -6.11
CA ARG A 163 10.86 -4.09 -6.04
C ARG A 163 10.00 -4.83 -7.06
N LEU A 164 8.93 -4.21 -7.53
CA LEU A 164 8.05 -4.73 -8.59
C LEU A 164 8.49 -4.13 -9.93
N TYR A 165 9.22 -4.92 -10.72
CA TYR A 165 9.72 -4.51 -12.03
C TYR A 165 9.84 -5.70 -12.98
N LEU A 166 9.87 -5.43 -14.29
CA LEU A 166 10.27 -6.39 -15.33
C LEU A 166 11.72 -6.10 -15.73
N ASP A 167 12.54 -7.16 -15.83
CA ASP A 167 13.93 -7.06 -16.28
C ASP A 167 14.01 -7.28 -17.80
N ALA A 168 15.10 -6.79 -18.41
CA ALA A 168 15.34 -6.86 -19.84
C ALA A 168 15.71 -8.28 -20.31
N GLY A 169 16.22 -9.12 -19.40
CA GLY A 169 16.84 -10.41 -19.73
C GLY A 169 16.05 -11.66 -19.37
N ASP A 170 15.05 -11.59 -18.49
CA ASP A 170 14.33 -12.81 -18.09
C ASP A 170 12.97 -12.50 -17.48
N VAL A 171 11.99 -13.26 -17.92
CA VAL A 171 10.64 -13.34 -17.39
C VAL A 171 10.68 -14.34 -16.23
N SER A 172 11.59 -14.16 -15.29
CA SER A 172 11.55 -14.89 -14.03
C SER A 172 10.83 -14.03 -13.01
N ALA A 173 9.56 -14.37 -12.85
CA ALA A 173 8.69 -13.95 -11.77
C ALA A 173 9.47 -13.93 -10.45
N ARG A 174 9.53 -12.77 -9.79
CA ARG A 174 9.36 -12.82 -8.34
C ARG A 174 7.86 -12.92 -8.14
N SER A 175 7.37 -14.16 -8.10
CA SER A 175 6.13 -14.40 -7.39
C SER A 175 6.31 -13.80 -6.00
N ALA A 176 5.50 -12.81 -5.65
CA ALA A 176 5.06 -12.71 -4.26
C ALA A 176 4.08 -13.87 -4.08
N GLU A 177 4.63 -15.09 -3.99
CA GLU A 177 3.94 -16.18 -3.32
C GLU A 177 3.88 -15.76 -1.86
N TRP A 178 2.65 -15.64 -1.36
CA TRP A 178 2.32 -15.52 0.05
C TRP A 178 2.30 -16.92 0.66
#